data_AF-A0A516W9F1-F1
#
_entry.id   AF-A0A516W9F1-F1
#
_cell.length_a   1.000
_cell.length_b   1.000
_cell.length_c   1.000
_cell.angle_alpha   90.00
_cell.angle_beta   90.00
_cell.angle_gamma   90.00
#
_symmetry.space_group_name_H-M   'P 1'
#
loop_
_entity.id
_entity.type
_entity.pdbx_description
1 polymer ?
#
loop_
_entity_poly.entity_id
_entity_poly.type
_entity_poly.pdbx_seq_one_letter_code
_entity_poly.pdbx_strand_id
1 'polypeptide(L)'
;MQEWTQEESIAYECARDAIGAEIALISAKIHDELEQGRLDDMVMQTLRAERSRLFQERAKLRAKDHEEIAKIRAMHGKIQTIT
;
A
#
# COMPACT_ATOMS: atom_id res chain seq x y z
N MET A 1 12.31 25.61 6.11
CA MET A 1 12.03 24.19 5.86
C MET A 1 12.14 23.51 7.22
N GLN A 2 11.06 22.98 7.77
CA GLN A 2 11.14 22.31 9.07
C GLN A 2 11.65 20.90 8.80
N GLU A 3 12.87 20.59 9.23
CA GLU A 3 13.51 19.29 9.05
C GLU A 3 12.75 18.22 9.85
N TRP A 4 12.56 17.04 9.24
CA TRP A 4 12.00 15.88 9.92
C TRP A 4 13.05 15.27 10.82
N THR A 5 12.60 14.71 11.93
CA THR A 5 13.46 13.84 12.73
C THR A 5 13.81 12.56 11.93
N GLN A 6 14.88 11.90 12.34
CA GLN A 6 15.23 10.60 11.76
C GLN A 6 14.11 9.57 11.96
N GLU A 7 13.45 9.58 13.12
CA GLU A 7 12.33 8.68 13.43
C GLU A 7 11.12 8.94 12.54
N GLU A 8 10.74 10.21 12.33
CA GLU A 8 9.66 10.60 11.41
C GLU A 8 9.98 10.15 9.97
N SER A 9 11.23 10.31 9.53
CA SER A 9 11.67 9.88 8.19
C SER A 9 11.57 8.37 8.03
N ILE A 10 12.06 7.60 9.00
CA ILE A 10 11.97 6.13 8.99
C ILE A 10 10.51 5.68 9.00
N ALA A 11 9.69 6.25 9.89
CA ALA A 11 8.29 5.87 10.01
C ALA A 11 7.50 6.15 8.73
N TYR A 12 7.74 7.30 8.10
CA TYR A 12 7.13 7.67 6.83
C TYR A 12 7.52 6.73 5.69
N GLU A 13 8.81 6.42 5.52
CA GLU A 13 9.25 5.48 4.48
C GLU A 13 8.72 4.07 4.72
N CYS A 14 8.75 3.57 5.96
CA CYS A 14 8.15 2.27 6.29
C CYS A 14 6.65 2.21 5.95
N ALA A 15 5.90 3.29 6.18
CA ALA A 15 4.49 3.36 5.79
C ALA A 15 4.31 3.34 4.25
N ARG A 16 5.14 4.07 3.50
CA ARG A 16 5.10 4.07 2.03
C ARG A 16 5.43 2.72 1.42
N ASP A 17 6.39 2.02 2.01
CA ASP A 17 6.81 0.68 1.57
C ASP A 17 5.72 -0.34 1.84
N ALA A 18 5.07 -0.26 3.00
CA ALA A 18 3.97 -1.16 3.35
C ALA A 18 2.79 -1.02 2.37
N ILE A 19 2.37 0.21 2.03
CA ILE A 19 1.35 0.42 0.99
C ILE A 19 1.83 -0.03 -0.39
N GLY A 20 3.12 0.22 -0.72
CA GLY A 20 3.71 -0.18 -1.99
C GLY A 20 3.70 -1.69 -2.20
N ALA A 21 3.99 -2.45 -1.14
CA ALA A 21 3.89 -3.90 -1.13
C ALA A 21 2.46 -4.39 -1.42
N GLU A 22 1.45 -3.77 -0.83
CA GLU A 22 0.06 -4.16 -1.07
C GLU A 22 -0.40 -3.85 -2.49
N ILE A 23 0.00 -2.71 -3.04
CA ILE A 23 -0.21 -2.35 -4.46
C ILE A 23 0.41 -3.41 -5.37
N ALA A 24 1.61 -3.89 -5.06
CA ALA A 24 2.28 -4.93 -5.84
C ALA A 24 1.51 -6.26 -5.79
N LEU A 25 1.07 -6.70 -4.61
CA LEU A 25 0.26 -7.91 -4.45
C LEU A 25 -1.05 -7.85 -5.24
N ILE A 26 -1.78 -6.73 -5.18
CA ILE A 26 -3.02 -6.56 -5.94
C ILE A 26 -2.74 -6.53 -7.44
N SER A 27 -1.65 -5.89 -7.87
CA SER A 27 -1.27 -5.85 -9.28
C SER A 27 -0.91 -7.24 -9.81
N ALA A 28 -0.23 -8.07 -9.03
CA ALA A 28 0.04 -9.47 -9.36
C ALA A 28 -1.26 -10.27 -9.49
N LYS A 29 -2.18 -10.15 -8.53
CA LYS A 29 -3.50 -10.81 -8.60
C LYS A 29 -4.29 -10.42 -9.86
N ILE A 30 -4.31 -9.13 -10.21
CA ILE A 30 -4.96 -8.66 -11.45
C ILE A 30 -4.32 -9.32 -12.68
N HIS A 31 -3.00 -9.40 -12.72
CA HIS A 31 -2.29 -10.04 -13.83
C HIS A 31 -2.62 -11.54 -13.93
N ASP A 32 -2.59 -12.26 -12.81
CA ASP A 32 -2.92 -13.68 -12.74
C ASP A 32 -4.37 -13.98 -13.19
N GLU A 33 -5.34 -13.15 -12.78
CA GLU A 33 -6.73 -13.31 -13.21
C GLU A 33 -6.91 -13.06 -14.72
N LEU A 34 -6.15 -12.12 -15.29
CA LEU A 34 -6.16 -11.83 -16.73
C LEU A 34 -5.53 -12.97 -17.55
N GLU A 35 -4.38 -13.51 -17.12
CA GLU A 35 -3.77 -14.69 -17.75
C GLU A 35 -4.66 -15.94 -17.59
N GLN A 36 -5.33 -16.01 -16.44
CA GLN A 36 -6.34 -16.98 -16.00
C GLN A 36 -7.50 -17.18 -17.00
N GLY A 37 -7.82 -16.13 -17.77
CA GLY A 37 -9.11 -16.01 -18.44
C GLY A 37 -10.30 -15.96 -17.48
N ARG A 38 -10.05 -15.72 -16.18
CA ARG A 38 -11.07 -15.65 -15.13
C ARG A 38 -11.66 -14.25 -15.09
N LEU A 39 -12.64 -14.02 -15.95
CA LEU A 39 -13.36 -12.74 -16.05
C LEU A 39 -14.51 -12.68 -15.04
N ASP A 40 -14.19 -12.71 -13.74
CA ASP A 40 -15.12 -12.20 -12.75
C ASP A 40 -15.00 -10.68 -12.71
N ASP A 41 -15.87 -10.01 -13.48
CA ASP A 41 -15.89 -8.56 -13.61
C ASP A 41 -16.04 -7.84 -12.25
N MET A 42 -16.76 -8.44 -11.30
CA MET A 42 -16.97 -7.86 -9.98
C MET A 42 -15.67 -7.92 -9.16
N VAL A 43 -14.97 -9.06 -9.18
CA VAL A 43 -13.66 -9.21 -8.53
C VAL A 43 -12.64 -8.27 -9.17
N MET A 44 -12.59 -8.18 -10.50
CA MET A 44 -11.67 -7.30 -11.22
C MET A 44 -11.91 -5.81 -10.89
N GLN A 45 -13.17 -5.37 -10.84
CA GLN A 45 -13.50 -4.01 -10.43
C GLN A 45 -13.09 -3.73 -8.99
N THR A 46 -13.32 -4.69 -8.09
CA THR A 46 -12.93 -4.57 -6.68
C THR A 46 -11.42 -4.43 -6.53
N LEU A 47 -10.63 -5.29 -7.19
CA LEU A 47 -9.16 -5.23 -7.16
C LEU A 47 -8.64 -3.90 -7.74
N ARG A 48 -9.23 -3.41 -8.84
CA ARG A 48 -8.85 -2.13 -9.46
C ARG A 48 -9.17 -0.95 -8.55
N ALA A 49 -10.37 -0.93 -7.95
CA ALA A 49 -10.80 0.11 -7.03
C ALA A 49 -9.86 0.17 -5.81
N GLU A 50 -9.53 -0.99 -5.24
CA GLU A 50 -8.65 -1.07 -4.08
C GLU A 50 -7.22 -0.61 -4.42
N ARG A 51 -6.68 -1.05 -5.56
CA ARG A 51 -5.38 -0.55 -6.04
C ARG A 51 -5.37 0.96 -6.21
N SER A 52 -6.42 1.52 -6.79
CA SER A 52 -6.57 2.98 -6.95
C SER A 52 -6.66 3.71 -5.60
N ARG A 53 -7.39 3.15 -4.63
CA ARG A 53 -7.46 3.69 -3.26
C ARG A 53 -6.07 3.75 -2.63
N LEU A 54 -5.31 2.66 -2.68
CA LEU A 54 -3.95 2.58 -2.10
C LEU A 54 -2.97 3.54 -2.78
N PHE A 55 -3.04 3.72 -4.11
CA PHE A 55 -2.23 4.73 -4.81
C PHE A 55 -2.56 6.14 -4.30
N GLN A 56 -3.83 6.46 -4.10
CA GLN A 56 -4.24 7.76 -3.57
C GLN A 56 -3.80 7.95 -2.11
N GLU A 57 -3.92 6.93 -1.28
CA GLU A 57 -3.46 6.92 0.11
C GLU A 57 -1.97 7.20 0.20
N ARG A 58 -1.15 6.45 -0.56
CA ARG A 58 0.29 6.66 -0.65
C ARG A 58 0.69 8.04 -1.18
N ALA A 59 -0.09 8.59 -2.10
CA ALA A 59 0.17 9.93 -2.66
C ALA A 59 -0.20 11.06 -1.69
N LYS A 60 -1.20 10.85 -0.83
CA LYS A 60 -1.67 11.83 0.16
C LYS A 60 -0.87 11.79 1.47
N LEU A 61 -0.21 10.67 1.76
CA LEU A 61 0.57 10.49 3.00
C LEU A 61 1.58 11.63 3.20
N ARG A 62 1.63 12.17 4.42
CA ARG A 62 2.57 13.21 4.84
C ARG A 62 3.37 12.71 6.03
N ALA A 63 4.66 13.04 6.09
CA ALA A 63 5.53 12.61 7.21
C ALA A 63 5.06 13.09 8.59
N LYS A 64 4.33 14.21 8.64
CA LYS A 64 3.76 14.76 9.88
C LYS A 64 2.43 14.14 10.30
N ASP A 65 1.86 13.26 9.47
CA ASP A 65 0.61 12.58 9.78
C ASP A 65 0.91 11.31 10.60
N HIS A 66 1.34 11.51 11.85
CA HIS A 66 1.88 10.44 12.68
C HIS A 66 0.83 9.36 13.00
N GLU A 67 -0.43 9.74 13.15
CA GLU A 67 -1.52 8.80 13.37
C GLU A 67 -1.77 7.92 12.15
N GLU A 68 -1.80 8.52 10.95
CA GLU A 68 -2.01 7.77 9.72
C GLU A 68 -0.83 6.85 9.40
N ILE A 69 0.40 7.33 9.60
CA ILE A 69 1.62 6.52 9.48
C ILE A 69 1.57 5.33 10.44
N ALA A 70 1.16 5.53 11.70
CA ALA A 70 1.04 4.45 12.67
C ALA A 70 -0.03 3.43 12.26
N LYS A 71 -1.20 3.88 11.78
CA LYS A 71 -2.26 3.01 11.27
C LYS A 71 -1.78 2.18 10.08
N ILE A 72 -1.18 2.81 9.07
CA ILE A 72 -0.67 2.15 7.86
C ILE A 72 0.38 1.10 8.24
N ARG A 73 1.32 1.44 9.14
CA ARG A 73 2.32 0.48 9.63
C ARG A 73 1.69 -0.68 10.40
N ALA A 74 0.60 -0.46 11.14
CA ALA A 74 -0.11 -1.54 11.82
C ALA A 74 -0.91 -2.43 10.86
N MET A 75 -1.54 -1.84 9.84
CA MET A 75 -2.38 -2.54 8.86
C MET A 75 -1.54 -3.34 7.85
N HIS A 76 -0.50 -2.72 7.31
CA HIS A 76 0.28 -3.24 6.18
C HIS A 76 1.70 -3.69 6.58
N GLY A 77 2.22 -3.21 7.71
CA GLY A 77 3.59 -3.47 8.16
C GLY A 77 3.78 -4.79 8.91
N LYS A 78 2.82 -5.72 8.88
CA LYS A 78 3.08 -7.09 9.34
C LYS A 78 4.18 -7.67 8.45
N ILE A 79 5.34 -7.89 9.07
CA ILE A 79 6.57 -8.43 8.48
C ILE A 79 6.21 -9.46 7.42
N GLN A 80 6.53 -9.14 6.16
CA GLN A 80 6.60 -10.13 5.10
C GLN A 80 7.70 -11.10 5.49
N THR A 81 7.31 -12.17 6.18
CA THR A 81 8.21 -13.29 6.41
C THR A 81 8.33 -13.97 5.06
N ILE A 82 9.35 -13.58 4.32
CA ILE A 82 9.77 -14.30 3.10
C ILE A 82 10.17 -15.69 3.60
N THR A 83 9.28 -16.67 3.38
CA THR A 83 9.57 -18.09 3.57
C THR A 83 9.83 -18.70 2.21
#